data_AF-A0A017HQ09-F1
#
_entry.id   AF-A0A017HQ09-F1
#
_cell.length_a   1.000
_cell.length_b   1.000
_cell.length_c   1.000
_cell.angle_alpha   90.00
_cell.angle_beta   90.00
_cell.angle_gamma   90.00
#
_symmetry.space_group_name_H-M   'P 1'
#
loop_
_entity.id
_entity.type
_entity.pdbx_description
1 polymer ?
#
loop_
_entity_poly.entity_id
_entity_poly.type
_entity_poly.pdbx_seq_one_letter_code
_entity_poly.pdbx_strand_id
1 'polypeptide(L)' 'MTKLGQIHALLASPSGASLATLCDATGWQSHSVRAALTGLRKGGKVIEKSKGEDGTTLYRLVAKTEAGQ' A
#
# COMPACT_ATOMS: atom_id res chain seq x y z
N MET A 1 -8.17 -15.34 2.45
CA MET A 1 -7.35 -14.12 2.21
C MET A 1 -8.11 -12.91 2.73
N THR A 2 -7.49 -12.02 3.51
CA THR A 2 -8.15 -10.79 3.98
C THR A 2 -7.85 -9.64 3.02
N LYS A 3 -8.77 -8.67 2.91
CA LYS A 3 -8.61 -7.47 2.06
C LYS A 3 -7.36 -6.67 2.43
N LEU A 4 -7.03 -6.59 3.73
CA LEU A 4 -5.78 -6.00 4.22
C LEU A 4 -4.53 -6.76 3.74
N GLY A 5 -4.58 -8.09 3.68
CA GLY A 5 -3.49 -8.91 3.14
C GLY A 5 -3.24 -8.64 1.66
N GLN A 6 -4.30 -8.42 0.87
CA GLN A 6 -4.17 -8.03 -0.54
C GLN A 6 -3.51 -6.66 -0.69
N ILE A 7 -3.95 -5.66 0.09
CA ILE A 7 -3.31 -4.33 0.09
C ILE A 7 -1.83 -4.46 0.45
N HIS A 8 -1.50 -5.25 1.47
CA HIS A 8 -0.11 -5.42 1.88
C HIS A 8 0.75 -6.06 0.78
N ALA A 9 0.26 -7.11 0.13
CA ALA A 9 0.97 -7.77 -0.97
C ALA A 9 1.18 -6.83 -2.17
N LEU A 10 0.16 -6.04 -2.53
CA LEU A 10 0.24 -5.05 -3.61
C LEU A 10 1.24 -3.93 -3.30
N LEU A 11 1.27 -3.44 -2.06
CA LEU A 11 2.22 -2.41 -1.64
C LEU A 11 3.65 -2.95 -1.51
N ALA A 12 3.81 -4.22 -1.12
CA ALA A 12 5.11 -4.88 -1.03
C ALA A 12 5.73 -5.18 -2.41
N SER A 13 4.92 -5.12 -3.47
CA SER A 13 5.42 -5.22 -4.85
C SER A 13 6.45 -4.12 -5.14
N PRO A 14 7.53 -4.40 -5.90
CA PRO A 14 8.56 -3.41 -6.22
C PRO A 14 8.01 -2.19 -6.96
N SER A 15 6.96 -2.35 -7.77
CA SER A 15 6.28 -1.25 -8.47
C SER A 15 5.33 -0.45 -7.57
N GLY A 16 5.01 -0.96 -6.38
CA GLY A 16 3.93 -0.44 -5.55
C GLY A 16 2.55 -0.59 -6.21
N ALA A 17 1.56 0.13 -5.68
CA ALA A 17 0.20 0.13 -6.21
C ALA A 17 -0.43 1.52 -6.13
N SER A 18 -1.23 1.85 -7.14
CA SER A 18 -2.01 3.09 -7.13
C SER A 18 -3.22 2.98 -6.19
N LEU A 19 -3.76 4.11 -5.76
CA LEU A 19 -5.00 4.12 -4.97
C LEU A 19 -6.15 3.42 -5.72
N ALA A 20 -6.26 3.63 -7.04
CA ALA A 20 -7.27 3.00 -7.87
C ALA A 20 -7.10 1.47 -7.91
N THR A 21 -5.87 0.98 -8.09
CA THR A 21 -5.55 -0.45 -8.08
C THR A 21 -5.89 -1.09 -6.73
N LEU A 22 -5.59 -0.40 -5.63
CA LEU A 22 -5.93 -0.89 -4.28
C LEU A 22 -7.44 -0.95 -4.07
N CYS A 23 -8.18 0.07 -4.53
CA CYS A 23 -9.64 0.09 -4.49
C CYS A 23 -10.23 -1.05 -5.31
N ASP A 24 -9.76 -1.26 -6.54
CA ASP A 24 -10.24 -2.30 -7.46
C ASP A 24 -10.00 -3.70 -6.89
N ALA A 25 -8.77 -3.98 -6.44
CA ALA A 25 -8.39 -5.28 -5.88
C ALA A 25 -9.14 -5.65 -4.60
N THR A 26 -9.60 -4.66 -3.82
CA THR A 26 -10.31 -4.88 -2.54
C THR A 26 -11.81 -4.64 -2.60
N GLY A 27 -12.31 -4.01 -3.67
CA GLY A 27 -13.65 -3.43 -3.75
C GLY A 27 -13.90 -2.30 -2.75
N TRP A 28 -12.85 -1.69 -2.19
CA TRP A 28 -12.98 -0.62 -1.20
C TRP A 28 -13.01 0.76 -1.83
N GLN A 29 -13.65 1.68 -1.13
CA GLN A 29 -13.59 3.10 -1.47
C GLN A 29 -12.26 3.72 -1.06
N SER A 30 -11.91 4.82 -1.73
CA SER A 30 -10.67 5.57 -1.53
C SER A 30 -10.40 5.94 -0.06
N HIS A 31 -11.45 6.28 0.70
CA HIS A 31 -11.33 6.64 2.11
C HIS A 31 -10.98 5.41 2.98
N SER A 32 -11.53 4.23 2.69
CA SER A 32 -11.23 2.99 3.40
C SER A 32 -9.81 2.52 3.11
N VAL A 33 -9.36 2.61 1.86
CA VAL A 33 -7.96 2.31 1.50
C VAL A 33 -7.00 3.26 2.22
N ARG A 34 -7.31 4.57 2.27
CA ARG A 34 -6.50 5.53 3.05
C ARG A 34 -6.47 5.21 4.55
N ALA A 35 -7.58 4.74 5.12
CA ALA A 35 -7.61 4.27 6.50
C ALA A 35 -6.71 3.04 6.70
N ALA A 36 -6.73 2.08 5.76
CA ALA A 36 -5.86 0.92 5.78
C ALA A 36 -4.36 1.30 5.67
N LEU A 37 -4.01 2.19 4.73
CA LEU A 37 -2.65 2.75 4.61
C LEU A 37 -2.20 3.43 5.90
N THR A 38 -3.10 4.18 6.55
CA THR A 38 -2.82 4.81 7.84
C THR A 38 -2.60 3.78 8.94
N GLY A 39 -3.40 2.71 8.99
CA GLY A 39 -3.23 1.59 9.91
C GLY A 39 -1.89 0.88 9.73
N LEU A 40 -1.48 0.65 8.48
CA LEU A 40 -0.14 0.08 8.16
C LEU A 40 0.97 1.00 8.66
N ARG A 41 0.85 2.31 8.46
CA ARG A 41 1.85 3.30 8.91
C ARG A 41 1.97 3.38 10.42
N LYS A 42 0.83 3.29 11.13
CA LYS A 42 0.81 3.17 12.60
C LYS A 42 1.41 1.86 13.09
N GLY A 43 1.27 0.78 12.33
CA GLY A 43 1.86 -0.53 12.62
C GLY A 43 3.36 -0.63 12.29
N GLY A 44 4.08 0.49 12.17
CA GLY A 44 5.53 0.53 11.94
C GLY A 44 5.99 0.35 10.49
N LYS A 45 5.07 0.25 9.52
CA LYS A 45 5.44 0.12 8.11
C LYS A 45 5.67 1.48 7.48
N VAL A 46 6.73 1.63 6.70
CA VAL A 46 6.97 2.86 5.94
C VAL A 46 6.29 2.71 4.58
N ILE A 47 5.47 3.69 4.23
CA ILE A 47 4.81 3.76 2.93
C ILE A 47 5.30 5.01 2.23
N GLU A 48 6.04 4.82 1.14
CA GLU A 48 6.45 5.89 0.26
C GLU A 48 5.41 6.14 -0.83
N LYS A 49 5.40 7.38 -1.28
CA LYS A 49 4.57 7.83 -2.39
C LYS A 49 5.51 8.20 -3.53
N SER A 50 5.36 7.55 -4.67
CA SER A 50 6.06 7.87 -5.89
C SER A 50 5.06 8.32 -6.96
N LYS A 51 5.51 9.09 -7.93
CA LYS A 51 4.74 9.29 -9.16
C LYS A 51 5.16 8.21 -10.14
N GLY A 52 4.17 7.47 -10.67
CA GLY A 52 4.37 6.59 -11.81
C GLY A 52 4.59 7.39 -13.09
N GLU A 53 4.97 6.69 -14.16
CA GLU A 53 5.23 7.28 -15.48
C GLU A 53 4.01 8.05 -16.02
N ASP A 54 2.79 7.56 -15.75
CA ASP A 54 1.53 8.21 -16.13
C ASP A 54 1.11 9.36 -15.18
N GLY A 55 1.98 9.80 -14.26
CA GLY A 55 1.68 10.81 -13.26
C GLY A 55 0.78 10.33 -12.10
N THR A 56 0.41 9.05 -12.10
CA THR A 56 -0.40 8.44 -11.04
C THR A 56 0.41 8.32 -9.75
N THR A 57 -0.22 8.61 -8.60
CA THR A 57 0.42 8.38 -7.31
C THR A 57 0.42 6.90 -6.95
N LEU A 58 1.62 6.33 -6.88
CA LEU A 58 1.89 4.96 -6.45
C LEU A 58 2.30 4.95 -4.99
N TYR A 59 1.75 4.01 -4.23
CA TYR A 59 2.10 3.74 -2.85
C TYR A 59 2.94 2.47 -2.81
N ARG A 60 4.09 2.54 -2.17
CA ARG A 60 4.99 1.39 -2.01
C ARG A 60 5.34 1.20 -0.56
N LEU A 61 5.34 -0.05 -0.11
CA LEU A 61 5.89 -0.42 1.18
C LEU A 61 7.41 -0.44 1.07
N VAL A 62 8.05 0.54 1.71
CA VAL A 62 9.48 0.45 2.00
C VAL A 62 9.55 -0.33 3.30
N ALA A 63 9.99 -1.57 3.22
CA ALA A 63 10.27 -2.33 4.42
C ALA A 63 11.21 -1.46 5.29
N LYS A 64 10.79 -1.14 6.51
CA LYS A 64 11.76 -0.70 7.51
C LYS A 64 12.71 -1.88 7.65
N THR A 65 13.95 -1.70 7.22
CA THR A 65 15.01 -2.68 7.45
C THR A 65 15.22 -2.82 8.95
N GLU A 66 14.53 -3.77 9.56
CA GLU A 66 14.94 -4.37 10.81
C GLU A 66 14.76 -5.88 10.64
N ALA A 67 15.87 -6.52 10.31
CA ALA A 67 16.07 -7.94 10.45
C ALA A 67 15.73 -8.35 11.89
N GLY A 68 14.97 -9.42 12.04
CA GLY A 68 14.58 -9.97 13.33
C GLY A 68 13.65 -11.15 13.11
N GLN A 69 14.19 -12.18 12.47
CA GLN A 69 13.71 -13.55 12.62
C GLN A 69 13.92 -14.02 14.06
#